data_AF-A0A8S1FE58-F1
#
_entry.id   AF-A0A8S1FE58-F1
#
_cell.length_a   1.000
_cell.length_b   1.000
_cell.length_c   1.000
_cell.angle_alpha   90.00
_cell.angle_beta   90.00
_cell.angle_gamma   90.00
#
_symmetry.space_group_name_H-M   'P 1'
#
loop_
_entity.id
_entity.type
_entity.pdbx_description
1 polymer ?
#
loop_
_entity_poly.entity_id
_entity_poly.type
_entity_poly.pdbx_seq_one_letter_code
_entity_poly.pdbx_strand_id
1 'polypeptide(L)'
;MTTEIENELETMRIDDKEYPKGSIIPPLSEEEQKILEEEIKKRTKPPPGVAEAVDFPLHDIVVELKLDQPVEGVEPEFYNELKKKEAKEIYHKMKDVPDAIARKYIPDLARRFVEFERRVKRMERMLWALPREDRSLEEDRFEILTELLDKACQGMEIWEEHCERKIPLGHRCYLEGELISLIDGKFDLIEKICKEFDKLKGQREEVNNERDMLRYEIRHCDLIFTEIHEKFLKSYLDMEW
;
A
#
# COMPACT_ATOMS: atom_id res chain seq x y z
N MET A 1 48.21 21.53 -14.84
CA MET A 1 46.99 21.27 -15.62
C MET A 1 46.82 19.76 -15.68
N THR A 2 46.37 18.98 -14.70
CA THR A 2 45.53 19.17 -13.50
C THR A 2 44.19 19.87 -13.74
N THR A 3 43.45 19.44 -14.76
CA THR A 3 42.01 19.80 -14.86
C THR A 3 41.18 18.98 -15.85
N GLU A 4 41.49 17.71 -16.14
CA GLU A 4 40.69 16.97 -17.14
C GLU A 4 40.41 15.48 -16.82
N ILE A 5 40.79 14.97 -15.64
CA ILE A 5 40.53 13.57 -15.26
C ILE A 5 39.63 13.45 -14.01
N GLU A 6 39.24 14.57 -13.38
CA GLU A 6 38.38 14.55 -12.19
C GLU A 6 36.87 14.67 -12.48
N ASN A 7 36.45 14.75 -13.75
CA ASN A 7 35.02 14.90 -14.12
C ASN A 7 34.31 13.59 -14.53
N GLU A 8 34.90 12.41 -14.34
CA GLU A 8 34.24 11.12 -14.60
C GLU A 8 33.68 10.44 -13.33
N LEU A 9 33.60 11.15 -12.21
CA LEU A 9 33.08 10.63 -10.93
C LEU A 9 31.88 11.39 -10.37
N GLU A 10 31.15 12.14 -11.20
CA GLU A 10 29.92 12.81 -10.79
C GLU A 10 28.71 11.89 -11.00
N THR A 11 28.45 11.07 -9.98
CA THR A 11 27.12 10.59 -9.55
C THR A 11 26.24 9.89 -10.59
N MET A 12 26.43 8.57 -10.74
CA MET A 12 25.31 7.66 -11.06
C MET A 12 24.39 7.59 -9.84
N ARG A 13 23.44 8.54 -9.75
CA ARG A 13 22.29 8.46 -8.85
C ARG A 13 21.31 7.43 -9.39
N ILE A 14 20.78 6.62 -8.49
CA ILE A 14 19.72 5.65 -8.76
C ILE A 14 18.45 6.46 -9.10
N ASP A 15 18.02 6.33 -10.35
CA ASP A 15 16.75 6.76 -10.96
C ASP A 15 16.18 8.13 -10.55
N ASP A 16 16.57 9.16 -11.31
CA ASP A 16 15.72 10.31 -11.59
C ASP A 16 14.44 9.84 -12.32
N LYS A 17 13.49 9.24 -11.62
CA LYS A 17 12.09 9.31 -12.07
C LYS A 17 11.67 10.75 -11.87
N GLU A 18 11.77 11.57 -12.93
CA GLU A 18 11.11 12.87 -12.97
C GLU A 18 9.65 12.65 -12.57
N TYR A 19 9.26 13.16 -11.40
CA TYR A 19 7.85 13.16 -11.02
C TYR A 19 7.06 13.82 -12.15
N PRO A 20 6.05 13.15 -12.73
CA PRO A 20 5.28 13.74 -13.82
C PRO A 20 4.79 15.11 -13.37
N LYS A 21 5.07 16.14 -14.17
CA LYS A 21 4.71 17.53 -13.84
C LYS A 21 3.20 17.58 -13.56
N GLY A 22 2.82 17.79 -12.29
CA GLY A 22 1.43 17.83 -11.84
C GLY A 22 0.90 16.58 -11.13
N SER A 23 1.72 15.55 -10.86
CA SER A 23 1.32 14.39 -10.05
C SER A 23 0.79 14.81 -8.68
N ILE A 24 -0.32 14.20 -8.24
CA ILE A 24 -0.87 14.46 -6.90
C ILE A 24 -0.23 13.61 -5.80
N ILE A 25 0.59 12.64 -6.18
CA ILE A 25 1.32 11.75 -5.28
C ILE A 25 2.62 12.45 -4.88
N PRO A 26 2.83 12.70 -3.58
CA PRO A 26 4.05 13.37 -3.15
C PRO A 26 5.27 12.47 -3.39
N PRO A 27 6.45 13.06 -3.68
CA PRO A 27 7.67 12.28 -3.75
C PRO A 27 8.03 11.59 -2.43
N LEU A 28 8.97 10.65 -2.49
CA LEU A 28 9.61 10.18 -1.25
C LEU A 28 10.29 11.36 -0.56
N SER A 29 10.19 11.42 0.77
CA SER A 29 10.96 12.40 1.54
C SER A 29 12.46 12.10 1.46
N GLU A 30 13.30 13.11 1.72
CA GLU A 30 14.76 12.94 1.73
C GLU A 30 15.21 11.81 2.68
N GLU A 31 14.52 11.68 3.83
CA GLU A 31 14.79 10.64 4.81
C GLU A 31 14.39 9.24 4.29
N GLU A 32 13.20 9.11 3.71
CA GLU A 32 12.75 7.86 3.10
C GLU A 32 13.66 7.42 1.95
N GLN A 33 14.10 8.38 1.13
CA GLN A 33 15.02 8.13 0.03
C GLN A 33 16.38 7.66 0.52
N LYS A 34 16.92 8.30 1.57
CA LYS A 34 18.19 7.87 2.17
C LYS A 34 18.12 6.46 2.74
N ILE A 35 17.04 6.12 3.46
CA ILE A 35 16.83 4.77 4.00
C ILE A 35 16.76 3.73 2.87
N LEU A 36 16.02 4.04 1.81
CA LEU A 36 15.90 3.17 0.64
C LEU A 36 17.26 2.92 -0.02
N GLU A 37 18.06 3.97 -0.25
CA GLU A 37 19.38 3.84 -0.84
C GLU A 37 20.32 2.97 0.03
N GLU A 38 20.25 3.11 1.35
CA GLU A 38 21.02 2.27 2.29
C GLU A 38 20.57 0.81 2.25
N GLU A 39 19.27 0.55 2.08
CA GLU A 39 18.73 -0.80 1.90
C GLU A 39 19.19 -1.41 0.56
N ILE A 40 19.08 -0.67 -0.55
CA ILE A 40 19.51 -1.11 -1.89
C ILE A 40 21.00 -1.47 -1.88
N LYS A 41 21.85 -0.66 -1.23
CA LYS A 41 23.30 -0.94 -1.12
C LYS A 41 23.62 -2.25 -0.41
N LYS A 42 22.75 -2.71 0.49
CA LYS A 42 22.91 -3.96 1.25
C LYS A 42 22.40 -5.19 0.49
N ARG A 43 21.64 -5.01 -0.60
CA ARG A 43 21.04 -6.12 -1.36
C ARG A 43 22.08 -6.81 -2.23
N THR A 44 21.98 -8.14 -2.27
CA THR A 44 22.75 -8.95 -3.22
C THR A 44 22.20 -8.74 -4.62
N LYS A 45 23.07 -8.47 -5.60
CA LYS A 45 22.65 -8.34 -7.01
C LYS A 45 22.01 -9.63 -7.52
N PRO A 46 20.95 -9.55 -8.33
CA PRO A 46 20.33 -10.74 -8.89
C PRO A 46 21.30 -11.48 -9.83
N PRO A 47 21.11 -12.80 -10.02
CA PRO A 47 21.87 -13.58 -11.00
C PRO A 47 21.74 -13.00 -12.41
N PRO A 48 22.74 -13.22 -13.30
CA PRO A 48 22.66 -12.77 -14.70
C PRO A 48 21.38 -13.27 -15.39
N GLY A 49 20.63 -12.36 -16.01
CA GLY A 49 19.38 -12.67 -16.72
C GLY A 49 18.11 -12.60 -15.87
N VAL A 50 18.22 -12.31 -14.56
CA VAL A 50 17.08 -12.03 -13.68
C VAL A 50 16.97 -10.52 -13.50
N ALA A 51 15.77 -9.96 -13.74
CA ALA A 51 15.52 -8.55 -13.55
C ALA A 51 15.67 -8.16 -12.07
N GLU A 52 16.11 -6.93 -11.82
CA GLU A 52 16.13 -6.38 -10.46
C GLU A 52 14.69 -6.21 -9.97
N ALA A 53 14.47 -6.54 -8.70
CA ALA A 53 13.17 -6.34 -8.06
C ALA A 53 12.90 -4.84 -7.91
N VAL A 54 11.73 -4.41 -8.37
CA VAL A 54 11.28 -3.02 -8.24
C VAL A 54 10.93 -2.74 -6.78
N ASP A 55 11.33 -1.57 -6.27
CA ASP A 55 11.07 -1.18 -4.88
C ASP A 55 9.63 -0.76 -4.61
N PHE A 56 9.02 -0.07 -5.59
CA PHE A 56 7.68 0.49 -5.54
C PHE A 56 6.88 0.13 -6.81
N PRO A 57 6.57 -1.17 -7.05
CA PRO A 57 5.86 -1.61 -8.24
C PRO A 57 4.50 -0.92 -8.45
N LEU A 58 3.74 -0.63 -7.39
CA LEU A 58 2.44 0.06 -7.52
C LEU A 58 2.62 1.50 -7.98
N HIS A 59 3.64 2.20 -7.47
CA HIS A 59 3.95 3.54 -7.93
C HIS A 59 4.23 3.57 -9.44
N ASP A 60 4.93 2.56 -9.95
CA ASP A 60 5.26 2.46 -11.36
C ASP A 60 4.03 2.24 -12.24
N ILE A 61 3.12 1.35 -11.80
CA ILE A 61 1.82 1.13 -12.45
C ILE A 61 1.01 2.43 -12.49
N VAL A 62 1.00 3.20 -11.40
CA VAL A 62 0.27 4.48 -11.35
C VAL A 62 0.78 5.47 -12.37
N VAL A 63 2.11 5.61 -12.48
CA VAL A 63 2.75 6.53 -13.42
C VAL A 63 2.52 6.07 -14.87
N GLU A 64 2.67 4.77 -15.13
CA GLU A 64 2.45 4.19 -16.46
C GLU A 64 1.00 4.39 -16.94
N LEU A 65 0.04 4.11 -16.06
CA LEU A 65 -1.40 4.27 -16.33
C LEU A 65 -1.89 5.71 -16.17
N LYS A 66 -1.02 6.65 -15.78
CA LYS A 66 -1.33 8.08 -15.52
C LYS A 66 -2.48 8.27 -14.51
N LEU A 67 -2.55 7.39 -13.52
CA LEU A 67 -3.61 7.43 -12.51
C LEU A 67 -3.36 8.55 -11.49
N ASP A 68 -2.15 9.08 -11.38
CA ASP A 68 -1.77 10.17 -10.47
C ASP A 68 -2.04 11.58 -11.01
N GLN A 69 -2.50 11.70 -12.25
CA GLN A 69 -2.72 12.99 -12.89
C GLN A 69 -4.05 13.60 -12.46
N PRO A 70 -4.08 14.89 -12.07
CA PRO A 70 -5.32 15.58 -11.77
C PRO A 70 -6.20 15.63 -13.03
N VAL A 71 -7.50 15.43 -12.84
CA VAL A 71 -8.45 15.48 -13.95
C VAL A 71 -8.67 16.93 -14.37
N GLU A 72 -8.72 17.18 -15.67
CA GLU A 72 -8.93 18.53 -16.22
C GLU A 72 -10.20 19.18 -15.63
N GLY A 73 -10.07 20.44 -15.19
CA GLY A 73 -11.17 21.20 -14.58
C GLY A 73 -11.43 20.87 -13.10
N VAL A 74 -10.61 20.04 -12.46
CA VAL A 74 -10.67 19.77 -11.02
C VAL A 74 -9.61 20.59 -10.29
N GLU A 75 -10.05 21.44 -9.35
CA GLU A 75 -9.17 22.30 -8.57
C GLU A 75 -8.28 21.48 -7.60
N PRO A 76 -7.00 21.88 -7.37
CA PRO A 76 -6.11 21.20 -6.44
C PRO A 76 -6.66 21.06 -5.02
N GLU A 77 -7.47 22.03 -4.55
CA GLU A 77 -8.13 22.03 -3.25
C GLU A 77 -9.00 20.79 -3.04
N PHE A 78 -9.65 20.28 -4.09
CA PHE A 78 -10.47 19.08 -4.03
C PHE A 78 -9.65 17.89 -3.53
N TYR A 79 -8.48 17.65 -4.14
CA TYR A 79 -7.59 16.55 -3.73
C TYR A 79 -7.03 16.76 -2.33
N ASN A 80 -6.73 18.01 -1.95
CA ASN A 80 -6.28 18.34 -0.59
C ASN A 80 -7.36 18.11 0.47
N GLU A 81 -8.64 18.25 0.13
CA GLU A 81 -9.75 17.88 1.02
C GLU A 81 -9.92 16.37 1.13
N LEU A 82 -9.78 15.62 0.03
CA LEU A 82 -9.89 14.15 0.06
C LEU A 82 -8.84 13.53 0.98
N LYS A 83 -7.61 14.06 1.01
CA LYS A 83 -6.53 13.64 1.91
C LYS A 83 -6.89 13.68 3.40
N LYS A 84 -7.87 14.52 3.80
CA LYS A 84 -8.26 14.73 5.20
C LYS A 84 -9.42 13.85 5.66
N LYS A 85 -10.02 13.07 4.74
CA LYS A 85 -11.21 12.27 5.00
C LYS A 85 -10.88 10.78 4.93
N GLU A 86 -11.61 9.98 5.67
CA GLU A 86 -11.49 8.53 5.58
C GLU A 86 -12.05 8.03 4.25
N ALA A 87 -11.43 6.96 3.72
CA ALA A 87 -11.84 6.38 2.45
C ALA A 87 -13.32 5.95 2.48
N LYS A 88 -13.74 5.32 3.58
CA LYS A 88 -15.12 4.89 3.78
C LYS A 88 -16.13 6.03 3.64
N GLU A 89 -15.85 7.19 4.25
CA GLU A 89 -16.75 8.35 4.21
C GLU A 89 -17.00 8.86 2.78
N ILE A 90 -15.96 8.80 1.94
CA ILE A 90 -15.98 9.27 0.56
C ILE A 90 -16.62 8.22 -0.35
N TYR A 91 -16.09 6.99 -0.31
CA TYR A 91 -16.23 6.03 -1.40
C TYR A 91 -17.43 5.09 -1.29
N HIS A 92 -17.95 4.83 -0.08
CA HIS A 92 -19.11 3.93 0.11
C HIS A 92 -20.39 4.41 -0.60
N LYS A 93 -20.45 5.69 -1.00
CA LYS A 93 -21.59 6.29 -1.72
C LYS A 93 -21.37 6.38 -3.23
N MET A 94 -20.24 5.90 -3.73
CA MET A 94 -19.85 6.08 -5.13
C MET A 94 -20.44 5.03 -6.08
N LYS A 95 -21.05 3.95 -5.55
CA LYS A 95 -21.63 2.84 -6.31
C LYS A 95 -22.45 3.33 -7.51
N ASP A 96 -23.47 4.14 -7.29
CA ASP A 96 -24.36 4.59 -8.38
C ASP A 96 -23.94 5.93 -9.03
N VAL A 97 -22.70 6.38 -8.80
CA VAL A 97 -22.22 7.66 -9.33
C VAL A 97 -21.77 7.49 -10.78
N PRO A 98 -22.26 8.34 -11.72
CA PRO A 98 -21.84 8.28 -13.12
C PRO A 98 -20.33 8.46 -13.31
N ASP A 99 -19.78 7.77 -14.29
CA ASP A 99 -18.34 7.80 -14.62
C ASP A 99 -17.77 9.20 -14.84
N ALA A 100 -18.56 10.10 -15.44
CA ALA A 100 -18.18 11.50 -15.64
C ALA A 100 -17.86 12.23 -14.32
N ILE A 101 -18.51 11.82 -13.23
CA ILE A 101 -18.29 12.37 -11.88
C ILE A 101 -17.26 11.52 -11.13
N ALA A 102 -17.33 10.19 -11.21
CA ALA A 102 -16.45 9.29 -10.47
C ALA A 102 -14.97 9.42 -10.90
N ARG A 103 -14.71 9.75 -12.17
CA ARG A 103 -13.35 9.88 -12.73
C ARG A 103 -12.42 10.78 -11.91
N LYS A 104 -12.91 11.90 -11.35
CA LYS A 104 -12.06 12.82 -10.57
C LYS A 104 -11.50 12.23 -9.28
N TYR A 105 -12.05 11.10 -8.80
CA TYR A 105 -11.64 10.45 -7.58
C TYR A 105 -10.55 9.39 -7.77
N ILE A 106 -10.38 8.89 -9.00
CA ILE A 106 -9.38 7.84 -9.32
C ILE A 106 -7.96 8.24 -8.88
N PRO A 107 -7.52 9.50 -9.06
CA PRO A 107 -6.20 9.89 -8.57
C PRO A 107 -6.02 9.78 -7.05
N ASP A 108 -7.05 10.10 -6.26
CA ASP A 108 -6.94 9.97 -4.80
C ASP A 108 -6.89 8.50 -4.36
N LEU A 109 -7.61 7.61 -5.03
CA LEU A 109 -7.52 6.17 -4.79
C LEU A 109 -6.09 5.67 -5.07
N ALA A 110 -5.55 5.98 -6.25
CA ALA A 110 -4.18 5.60 -6.62
C ALA A 110 -3.13 6.13 -5.62
N ARG A 111 -3.28 7.38 -5.18
CA ARG A 111 -2.43 7.98 -4.13
C ARG A 111 -2.45 7.15 -2.85
N ARG A 112 -3.62 6.72 -2.38
CA ARG A 112 -3.76 5.96 -1.13
C ARG A 112 -3.08 4.59 -1.22
N PHE A 113 -3.18 3.91 -2.36
CA PHE A 113 -2.46 2.64 -2.57
C PHE A 113 -0.94 2.80 -2.61
N VAL A 114 -0.43 3.86 -3.24
CA VAL A 114 1.01 4.17 -3.20
C VAL A 114 1.48 4.51 -1.77
N GLU A 115 0.64 5.17 -0.98
CA GLU A 115 0.94 5.42 0.44
C GLU A 115 0.97 4.13 1.26
N PHE A 116 0.12 3.16 0.95
CA PHE A 116 0.17 1.83 1.57
C PHE A 116 1.46 1.10 1.24
N GLU A 117 1.91 1.11 -0.02
CA GLU A 117 3.18 0.51 -0.42
C GLU A 117 4.37 1.06 0.39
N ARG A 118 4.38 2.38 0.63
CA ARG A 118 5.36 3.02 1.52
C ARG A 118 5.21 2.59 2.97
N ARG A 119 3.97 2.45 3.44
CA ARG A 119 3.64 2.03 4.81
C ARG A 119 4.07 0.59 5.07
N VAL A 120 3.95 -0.31 4.09
CA VAL A 120 4.44 -1.70 4.16
C VAL A 120 5.91 -1.74 4.53
N LYS A 121 6.78 -0.99 3.83
CA LYS A 121 8.22 -0.94 4.14
C LYS A 121 8.51 -0.50 5.58
N ARG A 122 7.73 0.45 6.11
CA ARG A 122 7.85 0.87 7.52
C ARG A 122 7.40 -0.22 8.49
N MET A 123 6.28 -0.88 8.21
CA MET A 123 5.76 -1.96 9.05
C MET A 123 6.68 -3.19 9.04
N GLU A 124 7.24 -3.57 7.89
CA GLU A 124 8.25 -4.64 7.80
C GLU A 124 9.41 -4.35 8.77
N ARG A 125 9.99 -3.15 8.72
CA ARG A 125 11.05 -2.74 9.64
C ARG A 125 10.62 -2.81 11.11
N MET A 126 9.41 -2.33 11.42
CA MET A 126 8.87 -2.38 12.78
C MET A 126 8.72 -3.81 13.30
N LEU A 127 8.15 -4.71 12.48
CA LEU A 127 7.98 -6.12 12.82
C LEU A 127 9.32 -6.81 13.03
N TRP A 128 10.28 -6.60 12.12
CA TRP A 128 11.60 -7.22 12.22
C TRP A 128 12.38 -6.79 13.46
N ALA A 129 12.16 -5.57 13.94
CA ALA A 129 12.76 -5.04 15.16
C ALA A 129 12.17 -5.59 16.47
N LEU A 130 11.07 -6.34 16.43
CA LEU A 130 10.42 -6.86 17.63
C LEU A 130 11.31 -7.87 18.37
N PRO A 131 11.46 -7.74 19.70
CA PRO A 131 12.24 -8.69 20.49
C PRO A 131 11.52 -10.02 20.58
N ARG A 132 12.19 -11.10 20.17
CA ARG A 132 11.65 -12.47 20.21
C ARG A 132 12.75 -13.50 20.41
N GLU A 133 12.45 -14.51 21.22
CA GLU A 133 13.31 -15.68 21.42
C GLU A 133 12.85 -16.83 20.53
N ASP A 134 13.76 -17.71 20.11
CA ASP A 134 13.42 -18.89 19.31
C ASP A 134 12.43 -19.80 20.06
N ARG A 135 11.37 -20.21 19.37
CA ARG A 135 10.25 -21.02 19.87
C ARG A 135 9.47 -20.40 21.03
N SER A 136 9.43 -19.07 21.09
CA SER A 136 8.68 -18.31 22.09
C SER A 136 7.25 -17.96 21.63
N LEU A 137 6.41 -17.51 22.56
CA LEU A 137 5.09 -17.00 22.20
C LEU A 137 5.19 -15.67 21.45
N GLU A 138 6.27 -14.92 21.67
CA GLU A 138 6.62 -13.70 20.97
C GLU A 138 6.99 -13.98 19.51
N GLU A 139 7.70 -15.07 19.23
CA GLU A 139 7.97 -15.50 17.85
C GLU A 139 6.67 -15.84 17.11
N ASP A 140 5.79 -16.64 17.73
CA ASP A 140 4.48 -17.00 17.17
C ASP A 140 3.60 -15.76 16.89
N ARG A 141 3.58 -14.78 17.81
CA ARG A 141 2.90 -13.49 17.58
C ARG A 141 3.49 -12.72 16.41
N PHE A 142 4.82 -12.69 16.30
CA PHE A 142 5.51 -12.05 15.18
C PHE A 142 5.15 -12.73 13.84
N GLU A 143 5.09 -14.06 13.81
CA GLU A 143 4.70 -14.82 12.61
C GLU A 143 3.26 -14.49 12.21
N ILE A 144 2.31 -14.50 13.15
CA ILE A 144 0.91 -14.18 12.85
C ILE A 144 0.75 -12.71 12.39
N LEU A 145 1.47 -11.77 13.01
CA LEU A 145 1.44 -10.36 12.57
C LEU A 145 2.01 -10.19 11.16
N THR A 146 3.05 -10.94 10.81
CA THR A 146 3.61 -10.95 9.46
C THR A 146 2.62 -11.56 8.48
N GLU A 147 1.95 -12.66 8.84
CA GLU A 147 0.87 -13.23 8.02
C GLU A 147 -0.30 -12.24 7.82
N LEU A 148 -0.68 -11.49 8.86
CA LEU A 148 -1.71 -10.45 8.75
C LEU A 148 -1.28 -9.30 7.82
N LEU A 149 0.00 -8.89 7.87
CA LEU A 149 0.55 -7.91 6.95
C LEU A 149 0.46 -8.42 5.51
N ASP A 150 0.96 -9.62 5.24
CA ASP A 150 0.92 -10.24 3.91
C ASP A 150 -0.52 -10.34 3.40
N LYS A 151 -1.45 -10.72 4.27
CA LYS A 151 -2.87 -10.78 3.96
C LYS A 151 -3.46 -9.42 3.64
N ALA A 152 -3.17 -8.38 4.42
CA ALA A 152 -3.60 -7.03 4.10
C ALA A 152 -3.05 -6.56 2.74
N CYS A 153 -1.80 -6.91 2.42
CA CYS A 153 -1.16 -6.58 1.14
C CYS A 153 -1.84 -7.19 -0.09
N GLN A 154 -2.55 -8.32 0.05
CA GLN A 154 -3.35 -8.89 -1.06
C GLN A 154 -4.41 -7.90 -1.58
N GLY A 155 -4.89 -6.98 -0.74
CA GLY A 155 -5.80 -5.94 -1.19
C GLY A 155 -5.19 -4.99 -2.23
N MET A 156 -3.86 -4.84 -2.24
CA MET A 156 -3.15 -4.06 -3.26
C MET A 156 -3.02 -4.82 -4.58
N GLU A 157 -2.84 -6.14 -4.54
CA GLU A 157 -2.86 -7.01 -5.74
C GLU A 157 -4.24 -7.01 -6.41
N ILE A 158 -5.32 -7.04 -5.60
CA ILE A 158 -6.69 -6.91 -6.11
C ILE A 158 -6.89 -5.54 -6.77
N TRP A 159 -6.33 -4.48 -6.18
CA TRP A 159 -6.40 -3.14 -6.76
C TRP A 159 -5.65 -3.03 -8.10
N GLU A 160 -4.50 -3.68 -8.23
CA GLU A 160 -3.78 -3.78 -9.51
C GLU A 160 -4.68 -4.41 -10.59
N GLU A 161 -5.37 -5.51 -10.28
CA GLU A 161 -6.35 -6.13 -11.20
C GLU A 161 -7.49 -5.15 -11.57
N HIS A 162 -8.01 -4.39 -10.60
CA HIS A 162 -9.05 -3.40 -10.83
C HIS A 162 -8.59 -2.26 -11.76
N CYS A 163 -7.31 -1.90 -11.72
CA CYS A 163 -6.75 -0.85 -12.58
C CYS A 163 -6.77 -1.24 -14.06
N GLU A 164 -6.54 -2.51 -14.37
CA GLU A 164 -6.43 -3.02 -15.73
C GLU A 164 -7.78 -3.37 -16.36
N ARG A 165 -8.80 -3.64 -15.54
CA ARG A 165 -10.10 -4.13 -15.99
C ARG A 165 -11.15 -3.03 -16.07
N LYS A 166 -12.01 -3.13 -17.09
CA LYS A 166 -13.07 -2.15 -17.36
C LYS A 166 -14.34 -2.51 -16.60
N ILE A 167 -14.57 -1.82 -15.49
CA ILE A 167 -15.85 -1.76 -14.76
C ILE A 167 -16.31 -0.29 -14.67
N PRO A 168 -17.60 -0.01 -14.41
CA PRO A 168 -18.06 1.35 -14.11
C PRO A 168 -17.21 2.00 -13.01
N LEU A 169 -16.83 3.27 -13.20
CA LEU A 169 -15.91 3.96 -12.30
C LEU A 169 -16.53 4.20 -10.92
N GLY A 170 -17.86 4.36 -10.84
CA GLY A 170 -18.57 4.42 -9.56
C GLY A 170 -18.42 3.13 -8.75
N HIS A 171 -18.56 1.97 -9.40
CA HIS A 171 -18.35 0.65 -8.80
C HIS A 171 -16.89 0.49 -8.37
N ARG A 172 -15.95 0.85 -9.26
CA ARG A 172 -14.51 0.83 -8.96
C ARG A 172 -14.18 1.65 -7.72
N CYS A 173 -14.66 2.90 -7.65
CA CYS A 173 -14.44 3.78 -6.50
C CYS A 173 -14.98 3.15 -5.21
N TYR A 174 -16.18 2.58 -5.25
CA TYR A 174 -16.77 1.90 -4.10
C TYR A 174 -15.89 0.73 -3.63
N LEU A 175 -15.53 -0.18 -4.54
CA LEU A 175 -14.78 -1.40 -4.22
C LEU A 175 -13.36 -1.10 -3.72
N GLU A 176 -12.67 -0.16 -4.38
CA GLU A 176 -11.34 0.28 -3.96
C GLU A 176 -11.39 1.03 -2.62
N GLY A 177 -12.46 1.77 -2.34
CA GLY A 177 -12.68 2.39 -1.03
C GLY A 177 -12.83 1.37 0.10
N GLU A 178 -13.51 0.24 -0.16
CA GLU A 178 -13.62 -0.87 0.80
C GLU A 178 -12.27 -1.55 1.03
N LEU A 179 -11.48 -1.79 -0.03
CA LEU A 179 -10.11 -2.29 0.08
C LEU A 179 -9.25 -1.37 0.94
N ILE A 180 -9.27 -0.06 0.65
CA ILE A 180 -8.50 0.92 1.41
C ILE A 180 -8.89 0.92 2.88
N SER A 181 -10.19 0.90 3.18
CA SER A 181 -10.68 0.91 4.56
C SER A 181 -10.25 -0.35 5.33
N LEU A 182 -10.24 -1.51 4.66
CA LEU A 182 -9.77 -2.76 5.24
C LEU A 182 -8.26 -2.71 5.52
N ILE A 183 -7.45 -2.35 4.50
CA ILE A 183 -5.99 -2.30 4.59
C ILE A 183 -5.56 -1.34 5.70
N ASP A 184 -6.11 -0.13 5.70
CA ASP A 184 -5.75 0.91 6.68
C ASP A 184 -6.03 0.44 8.11
N GLY A 185 -7.20 -0.19 8.34
CA GLY A 185 -7.55 -0.76 9.63
C GLY A 185 -6.62 -1.89 10.08
N LYS A 186 -6.15 -2.74 9.16
CA LYS A 186 -5.18 -3.81 9.51
C LYS A 186 -3.81 -3.24 9.82
N PHE A 187 -3.36 -2.24 9.05
CA PHE A 187 -2.09 -1.58 9.29
C PHE A 187 -2.08 -0.84 10.63
N ASP A 188 -3.17 -0.14 10.97
CA ASP A 188 -3.34 0.51 12.27
C ASP A 188 -3.28 -0.50 13.43
N LEU A 189 -3.93 -1.65 13.26
CA LEU A 189 -3.90 -2.73 14.24
C LEU A 189 -2.48 -3.28 14.44
N ILE A 190 -1.78 -3.60 13.35
CA ILE A 190 -0.39 -4.09 13.38
C ILE A 190 0.50 -3.08 14.09
N GLU A 191 0.46 -1.80 13.69
CA GLU A 191 1.28 -0.76 14.30
C GLU A 191 1.00 -0.59 15.79
N LYS A 192 -0.28 -0.66 16.19
CA LYS A 192 -0.67 -0.60 17.59
C LYS A 192 -0.06 -1.75 18.38
N ILE A 193 -0.19 -2.98 17.88
CA ILE A 193 0.35 -4.17 18.56
C ILE A 193 1.87 -4.11 18.63
N CYS A 194 2.55 -3.73 17.55
CA CYS A 194 4.00 -3.56 17.54
C CYS A 194 4.49 -2.56 18.59
N LYS A 195 3.79 -1.43 18.77
CA LYS A 195 4.13 -0.42 19.81
C LYS A 195 3.91 -0.93 21.23
N GLU A 196 3.03 -1.91 21.40
CA GLU A 196 2.64 -2.46 22.70
C GLU A 196 3.15 -3.88 22.92
N PHE A 197 4.05 -4.36 22.05
CA PHE A 197 4.39 -5.77 21.94
C PHE A 197 4.90 -6.37 23.26
N ASP A 198 5.81 -5.66 23.93
CA ASP A 198 6.41 -6.08 25.20
C ASP A 198 5.45 -6.02 26.40
N LYS A 199 4.29 -5.34 26.29
CA LYS A 199 3.36 -5.18 27.41
C LYS A 199 2.76 -6.52 27.86
N LEU A 200 2.70 -7.50 26.97
CA LEU A 200 2.15 -8.83 27.24
C LEU A 200 3.22 -9.86 27.67
N LYS A 201 4.46 -9.43 27.91
CA LYS A 201 5.54 -10.34 28.31
C LYS A 201 5.18 -11.05 29.63
N GLY A 202 5.21 -12.38 29.59
CA GLY A 202 4.82 -13.24 30.73
C GLY A 202 3.31 -13.35 30.99
N GLN A 203 2.47 -12.70 30.19
CA GLN A 203 1.00 -12.72 30.28
C GLN A 203 0.42 -13.72 29.26
N ARG A 204 0.51 -15.01 29.60
CA ARG A 204 0.22 -16.11 28.66
C ARG A 204 -1.23 -16.11 28.15
N GLU A 205 -2.20 -15.78 28.98
CA GLU A 205 -3.61 -15.81 28.61
C GLU A 205 -3.93 -14.69 27.61
N GLU A 206 -3.42 -13.50 27.90
CA GLU A 206 -3.55 -12.29 27.10
C GLU A 206 -2.87 -12.46 25.73
N VAL A 207 -1.69 -13.07 25.71
CA VAL A 207 -1.01 -13.44 24.45
C VAL A 207 -1.86 -14.40 23.62
N ASN A 208 -2.47 -15.43 24.23
CA ASN A 208 -3.32 -16.36 23.50
C ASN A 208 -4.56 -15.67 22.94
N ASN A 209 -5.20 -14.79 23.71
CA ASN A 209 -6.34 -14.00 23.25
C ASN A 209 -5.98 -13.10 22.06
N GLU A 210 -4.82 -12.44 22.11
CA GLU A 210 -4.34 -11.63 20.98
C GLU A 210 -4.07 -12.50 19.75
N ARG A 211 -3.44 -13.67 19.89
CA ARG A 211 -3.19 -14.60 18.79
C ARG A 211 -4.49 -15.06 18.11
N ASP A 212 -5.51 -15.40 18.91
CA ASP A 212 -6.79 -15.84 18.37
C ASP A 212 -7.54 -14.69 17.68
N MET A 213 -7.47 -13.47 18.25
CA MET A 213 -7.98 -12.25 17.60
C MET A 213 -7.26 -11.99 16.27
N LEU A 214 -5.94 -12.06 16.23
CA LEU A 214 -5.17 -11.84 15.00
C LEU A 214 -5.52 -12.87 13.90
N ARG A 215 -5.71 -14.13 14.27
CA ARG A 215 -6.19 -15.16 13.33
C ARG A 215 -7.61 -14.89 12.83
N TYR A 216 -8.47 -14.33 13.68
CA TYR A 216 -9.79 -13.87 13.25
C TYR A 216 -9.68 -12.72 12.24
N GLU A 217 -8.79 -11.76 12.49
CA GLU A 217 -8.55 -10.64 11.58
C GLU A 217 -8.02 -11.10 10.21
N ILE A 218 -7.15 -12.11 10.18
CA ILE A 218 -6.69 -12.75 8.92
C ILE A 218 -7.87 -13.34 8.14
N ARG A 219 -8.73 -14.13 8.80
CA ARG A 219 -9.92 -14.72 8.15
C ARG A 219 -10.93 -13.66 7.72
N HIS A 220 -11.04 -12.59 8.48
CA HIS A 220 -11.87 -11.45 8.13
C HIS A 220 -11.37 -10.80 6.83
N CYS A 221 -10.06 -10.67 6.62
CA CYS A 221 -9.52 -10.22 5.34
C CYS A 221 -9.98 -11.14 4.19
N ASP A 222 -9.82 -12.47 4.34
CA ASP A 222 -10.23 -13.43 3.30
C ASP A 222 -11.73 -13.31 2.95
N LEU A 223 -12.58 -13.16 3.96
CA LEU A 223 -14.03 -12.95 3.76
C LEU A 223 -14.31 -11.68 2.95
N ILE A 224 -13.72 -10.55 3.36
CA ILE A 224 -13.97 -9.26 2.70
C ILE A 224 -13.39 -9.25 1.28
N PHE A 225 -12.21 -9.83 1.04
CA PHE A 225 -11.67 -9.96 -0.31
C PHE A 225 -12.55 -10.81 -1.21
N THR A 226 -13.13 -11.89 -0.68
CA THR A 226 -14.09 -12.72 -1.42
C THR A 226 -15.33 -11.92 -1.81
N GLU A 227 -15.89 -11.14 -0.87
CA GLU A 227 -17.06 -10.28 -1.14
C GLU A 227 -16.75 -9.18 -2.17
N ILE A 228 -15.58 -8.55 -2.07
CA ILE A 228 -15.14 -7.52 -3.02
C ILE A 228 -14.95 -8.14 -4.40
N HIS A 229 -14.31 -9.30 -4.49
CA HIS A 229 -14.11 -10.00 -5.76
C HIS A 229 -15.44 -10.45 -6.39
N GLU A 230 -16.38 -10.97 -5.60
CA GLU A 230 -17.72 -11.30 -6.09
C GLU A 230 -18.44 -10.08 -6.67
N LYS A 231 -18.43 -8.95 -5.95
CA LYS A 231 -19.04 -7.69 -6.41
C LYS A 231 -18.34 -7.16 -7.66
N PHE A 232 -17.01 -7.28 -7.72
CA PHE A 232 -16.22 -6.93 -8.90
C PHE A 232 -16.64 -7.76 -10.11
N LEU A 233 -16.73 -9.09 -9.98
CA LEU A 233 -17.15 -9.98 -11.05
C LEU A 233 -18.59 -9.68 -11.51
N LYS A 234 -19.51 -9.45 -10.58
CA LYS A 234 -20.89 -9.04 -10.92
C LYS A 234 -20.89 -7.75 -11.71
N SER A 235 -20.13 -6.74 -11.27
CA SER A 235 -19.98 -5.49 -12.00
C SER A 235 -19.35 -5.67 -13.38
N TYR A 236 -18.38 -6.57 -13.52
CA TYR A 236 -17.69 -6.83 -14.78
C TYR A 236 -18.58 -7.58 -15.79
N LEU A 237 -19.46 -8.45 -15.29
CA LEU A 237 -20.40 -9.24 -16.07
C LEU A 237 -21.77 -8.56 -16.25
N ASP A 238 -21.92 -7.32 -15.78
CA ASP A 238 -23.17 -6.54 -15.83
C ASP A 238 -24.35 -7.25 -15.12
N MET A 239 -24.04 -7.87 -13.98
CA MET A 239 -24.98 -8.55 -13.09
C MET A 239 -25.36 -7.68 -11.89
N GLU A 240 -26.54 -7.96 -11.31
CA GLU A 240 -27.02 -7.26 -10.12
C GLU A 240 -26.14 -7.57 -8.89
N TRP A 241 -25.83 -6.52 -8.11
CA TRP A 241 -24.98 -6.55 -6.93
C TRP A 241 -25.65 -5.97 -5.67
#